data_AF-B8G7F6-F1
#
_entry.id   AF-B8G7F6-F1
#
_cell.length_a   1.000
_cell.length_b   1.000
_cell.length_c   1.000
_cell.angle_alpha   90.00
_cell.angle_beta   90.00
_cell.angle_gamma   90.00
#
_symmetry.space_group_name_H-M   'P 1'
#
loop_
_entity.id
_entity.type
_entity.pdbx_description
1 polymer ?
#
loop_
_entity_poly.entity_id
_entity_poly.type
_entity_poly.pdbx_seq_one_letter_code
_entity_poly.pdbx_strand_id
1 'polypeptide(L)'
;MYIRWVVRRHKNAEIANTNFHDAYLVESYRDERGQPRQRTIAYLGNIRQIGDEFPTIERELFLLRADRILESLPDLTESDRQEAREALRRKVPPLTRDEVIRAFTANLTWYRQWLEQNGCPLNDDELLSIVRTTRSGLEPI
;
A
#
# COMPACT_ATOMS: atom_id res chain seq x y z
N MET A 1 4.55 15.35 -14.02
CA MET A 1 3.23 14.65 -13.88
C MET A 1 2.72 14.83 -12.46
N TYR A 2 1.53 14.32 -12.07
CA TYR A 2 1.09 14.36 -10.68
C TYR A 2 0.15 13.19 -10.31
N ILE A 3 0.01 12.93 -9.01
CA ILE A 3 -0.96 11.95 -8.49
C ILE A 3 -2.30 12.62 -8.23
N ARG A 4 -3.33 12.18 -8.95
CA ARG A 4 -4.71 12.55 -8.69
C ARG A 4 -5.37 11.49 -7.80
N TRP A 5 -5.87 11.94 -6.66
CA TRP A 5 -6.63 11.10 -5.73
C TRP A 5 -8.13 11.27 -5.95
N VAL A 6 -8.83 10.16 -6.17
CA VAL A 6 -10.29 10.11 -6.18
C VAL A 6 -10.73 9.43 -4.90
N VAL A 7 -11.59 10.09 -4.13
CA VAL A 7 -12.11 9.54 -2.86
C VAL A 7 -13.54 9.09 -3.08
N ARG A 8 -13.81 7.81 -2.83
CA ARG A 8 -15.15 7.23 -2.90
C ARG A 8 -15.56 6.77 -1.50
N ARG A 9 -16.77 7.12 -1.08
CA ARG A 9 -17.38 6.56 0.13
C ARG A 9 -17.93 5.18 -0.15
N HIS A 10 -17.97 4.33 0.87
CA HIS A 10 -18.75 3.10 0.80
C HIS A 10 -20.22 3.40 0.47
N LYS A 11 -20.88 2.56 -0.34
CA LYS A 11 -22.29 2.77 -0.73
C LYS A 11 -23.24 2.88 0.47
N ASN A 12 -22.90 2.17 1.54
CA ASN A 12 -23.62 2.21 2.83
C ASN A 12 -22.74 2.93 3.86
N ALA A 13 -22.54 4.24 3.69
CA ALA A 13 -21.66 5.03 4.55
C ALA A 13 -22.15 5.13 6.01
N GLU A 14 -23.44 4.87 6.26
CA GLU A 14 -24.02 4.84 7.61
C GLU A 14 -23.58 3.61 8.43
N ILE A 15 -23.16 2.53 7.75
CA ILE A 15 -22.82 1.24 8.38
C ILE A 15 -21.32 0.95 8.26
N ALA A 16 -20.67 1.44 7.21
CA ALA A 16 -19.25 1.24 6.96
C ALA A 16 -18.49 2.57 7.07
N ASN A 17 -17.70 2.70 8.14
CA ASN A 17 -16.78 3.82 8.32
C ASN A 17 -15.52 3.62 7.44
N THR A 18 -15.70 3.63 6.12
CA THR A 18 -14.63 3.33 5.17
C THR A 18 -14.70 4.22 3.94
N ASN A 19 -13.55 4.81 3.60
CA ASN A 19 -13.33 5.54 2.36
C ASN A 19 -12.30 4.79 1.50
N PHE A 20 -12.50 4.84 0.18
CA PHE A 20 -11.57 4.30 -0.80
C PHE A 20 -10.84 5.47 -1.46
N HIS A 21 -9.52 5.46 -1.40
CA HIS A 21 -8.68 6.45 -2.06
C HIS A 21 -8.01 5.79 -3.27
N ASP A 22 -8.50 6.11 -4.46
CA ASP A 22 -7.96 5.63 -5.74
C ASP A 22 -6.88 6.61 -6.22
N ALA A 23 -5.69 6.10 -6.53
CA ALA A 23 -4.56 6.88 -7.03
C ALA A 23 -4.42 6.73 -8.54
N TYR A 24 -4.36 7.85 -9.25
CA TYR A 24 -4.09 7.90 -10.69
C TYR A 24 -2.86 8.75 -10.97
N LEU A 25 -1.94 8.24 -11.80
CA LEU A 25 -0.90 9.05 -12.41
C LEU A 25 -1.52 9.82 -13.57
N VAL A 26 -1.42 11.15 -13.53
CA VAL A 26 -2.01 12.04 -14.53
C VAL A 26 -0.92 12.94 -15.10
N GLU A 27 -0.99 13.15 -16.40
CA GLU A 27 -0.18 14.12 -17.12
C GLU A 27 -1.03 15.32 -17.51
N SER A 28 -0.48 16.52 -17.28
CA SER A 28 -1.03 17.79 -17.76
C SER A 28 -0.22 18.25 -18.96
N TYR A 29 -0.89 18.66 -20.03
CA TYR A 29 -0.27 19.16 -21.26
C TYR A 29 -1.12 20.29 -21.85
N ARG A 30 -0.63 20.96 -22.90
CA ARG A 30 -1.43 21.90 -23.70
C ARG A 30 -1.72 21.30 -25.05
N ASP A 31 -2.95 21.43 -25.53
CA ASP A 31 -3.29 21.02 -26.89
C ASP A 31 -2.75 22.01 -27.94
N GLU A 32 -2.99 21.73 -29.22
CA GLU A 32 -2.53 22.54 -30.36
C GLU A 32 -3.03 24.00 -30.30
N ARG A 33 -4.12 24.26 -29.57
CA ARG A 33 -4.69 25.61 -29.37
C ARG A 33 -4.17 26.26 -28.08
N GLY A 34 -3.18 25.66 -27.44
CA GLY A 34 -2.61 26.08 -26.17
C GLY A 34 -3.53 25.83 -24.97
N GLN A 35 -4.65 25.12 -25.11
CA GLN A 35 -5.60 24.91 -24.01
C GLN A 35 -5.09 23.82 -23.06
N PRO A 36 -5.23 24.01 -21.74
CA PRO A 36 -4.80 23.01 -20.77
C PRO A 36 -5.66 21.74 -20.88
N ARG A 37 -4.98 20.59 -21.00
CA ARG A 37 -5.57 19.26 -21.05
C ARG A 37 -4.92 18.35 -20.01
N GLN A 38 -5.61 17.26 -19.70
CA GLN A 38 -5.13 16.22 -18.81
C GLN A 38 -5.45 14.85 -19.39
N ARG A 39 -4.53 13.90 -19.22
CA ARG A 39 -4.78 12.48 -19.52
C ARG A 39 -4.32 11.60 -18.36
N THR A 40 -5.08 10.54 -18.10
CA THR A 40 -4.68 9.50 -17.16
C THR A 40 -3.60 8.64 -17.82
N ILE A 41 -2.45 8.51 -17.17
CA ILE A 41 -1.35 7.63 -17.60
C ILE A 41 -1.57 6.23 -17.05
N ALA A 42 -1.84 6.12 -15.74
CA ALA A 42 -2.04 4.83 -15.09
C ALA A 42 -2.95 4.94 -13.87
N TYR A 43 -3.62 3.84 -13.55
CA TYR A 43 -4.22 3.61 -12.24
C TYR A 43 -3.18 2.91 -11.35
N LEU A 44 -2.80 3.53 -10.24
CA LEU A 44 -1.75 3.04 -9.34
C LEU A 44 -2.31 2.17 -8.20
N GLY A 45 -3.62 2.00 -8.14
CA GLY A 45 -4.31 1.19 -7.13
C GLY A 45 -5.15 2.02 -6.15
N ASN A 46 -5.71 1.33 -5.17
CA ASN A 46 -6.48 1.94 -4.10
C ASN A 46 -5.95 1.53 -2.73
N ILE A 47 -6.19 2.40 -1.75
CA ILE A 47 -6.02 2.13 -0.33
C ILE A 47 -7.32 2.46 0.41
N ARG A 48 -7.68 1.62 1.39
CA ARG A 48 -8.85 1.86 2.24
C ARG A 48 -8.44 2.67 3.46
N GLN A 49 -9.22 3.68 3.76
CA GLN A 49 -9.15 4.42 5.02
C GLN A 49 -10.31 3.93 5.89
N ILE A 50 -10.02 3.49 7.12
CA ILE A 50 -11.03 3.05 8.09
C ILE A 50 -11.01 4.06 9.23
N GLY A 51 -12.14 4.74 9.45
CA GLY A 51 -12.13 5.97 10.24
C GLY A 51 -11.18 6.99 9.62
N ASP A 52 -10.24 7.49 10.42
CA ASP A 52 -9.28 8.50 9.98
C ASP A 52 -7.93 7.91 9.55
N GLU A 53 -7.75 6.59 9.63
CA GLU A 53 -6.44 5.96 9.44
C GLU A 53 -6.38 5.06 8.19
N PHE A 54 -5.19 5.03 7.58
CA PHE A 54 -4.83 3.98 6.63
C PHE A 54 -4.24 2.79 7.39
N PRO A 55 -4.82 1.58 7.28
CA PRO A 55 -4.31 0.39 7.96
C PRO A 55 -2.84 0.13 7.63
N THR A 56 -2.04 -0.24 8.64
CA THR A 56 -0.57 -0.33 8.56
C THR A 56 -0.09 -1.17 7.38
N ILE A 57 -0.39 -2.47 7.35
CA ILE A 57 0.08 -3.36 6.29
C ILE A 57 -0.51 -3.00 4.91
N GLU A 58 -1.72 -2.43 4.86
CA GLU A 58 -2.32 -1.99 3.60
C GLU A 58 -1.56 -0.81 2.97
N ARG A 59 -0.93 0.07 3.77
CA ARG A 59 -0.09 1.16 3.24
C ARG A 59 1.08 0.64 2.43
N GLU A 60 1.86 -0.28 3.00
CA GLU A 60 3.04 -0.80 2.31
C GLU A 60 2.66 -1.71 1.14
N LEU A 61 1.59 -2.51 1.26
CA LEU A 61 1.06 -3.29 0.12
C LEU A 61 0.55 -2.42 -1.02
N PHE A 62 -0.08 -1.28 -0.72
CA PHE A 62 -0.48 -0.30 -1.73
C PHE A 62 0.74 0.28 -2.43
N LEU A 63 1.74 0.74 -1.68
CA LEU A 63 2.93 1.39 -2.24
C LEU A 63 3.78 0.41 -3.07
N LEU A 64 3.96 -0.83 -2.63
CA LEU A 64 4.68 -1.85 -3.39
C LEU A 64 3.99 -2.18 -4.73
N ARG A 65 2.65 -2.23 -4.73
CA ARG A 65 1.89 -2.43 -5.98
C ARG A 65 2.00 -1.21 -6.90
N ALA A 66 1.88 0.00 -6.35
CA ALA A 66 2.04 1.23 -7.12
C ALA A 66 3.43 1.33 -7.74
N ASP A 67 4.47 0.97 -6.99
CA ASP A 67 5.86 0.98 -7.44
C ASP A 67 6.09 0.03 -8.63
N ARG A 68 5.62 -1.22 -8.51
CA ARG A 68 5.66 -2.18 -9.64
C ARG A 68 4.94 -1.67 -10.89
N ILE A 69 3.83 -0.94 -10.72
CA ILE A 69 3.14 -0.32 -11.86
C ILE A 69 4.01 0.78 -12.46
N LEU A 70 4.60 1.67 -11.66
CA LEU A 70 5.50 2.72 -12.14
C LEU A 70 6.72 2.16 -12.88
N GLU A 71 7.31 1.07 -12.40
CA GLU A 71 8.41 0.35 -13.06
C GLU A 71 7.99 -0.25 -14.40
N SER A 72 6.74 -0.70 -14.52
CA SER A 72 6.22 -1.29 -15.76
C SER A 72 5.91 -0.27 -16.87
N LEU A 73 5.92 1.03 -16.57
CA LEU A 73 5.61 2.09 -17.54
C LEU A 73 6.88 2.49 -18.31
N PRO A 74 6.97 2.20 -19.62
CA PRO A 74 8.19 2.42 -20.41
C PRO A 74 8.47 3.91 -20.66
N ASP A 75 7.42 4.73 -20.75
CA ASP A 75 7.52 6.16 -21.08
C ASP A 75 7.89 7.04 -19.87
N LEU A 76 8.00 6.44 -18.67
CA LEU A 76 8.43 7.17 -17.48
C LEU A 76 9.94 7.18 -17.33
N THR A 77 10.49 8.37 -17.09
CA THR A 77 11.87 8.50 -16.62
C THR A 77 11.99 8.09 -15.16
N GLU A 78 13.20 7.83 -14.68
CA GLU A 78 13.39 7.56 -13.25
C GLU A 78 13.03 8.75 -12.35
N SER A 79 13.21 9.97 -12.87
CA SER A 79 12.77 11.18 -12.18
C SER A 79 11.25 11.21 -12.00
N ASP A 80 10.49 10.86 -13.05
CA ASP A 80 9.02 10.80 -12.97
C ASP A 80 8.55 9.75 -11.97
N ARG A 81 9.21 8.58 -11.94
CA ARG A 81 8.91 7.53 -10.95
C ARG A 81 9.18 8.02 -9.54
N GLN A 82 10.31 8.67 -9.30
CA GLN A 82 10.67 9.19 -8.00
C GLN A 82 9.69 10.28 -7.53
N GLU A 83 9.32 11.23 -8.39
CA GLU A 83 8.31 12.24 -8.08
C GLU A 83 6.94 11.61 -7.74
N ALA A 84 6.54 10.57 -8.48
CA ALA A 84 5.30 9.84 -8.21
C ALA A 84 5.35 9.13 -6.85
N ARG A 85 6.47 8.45 -6.51
CA ARG A 85 6.69 7.80 -5.21
C ARG A 85 6.60 8.80 -4.06
N GLU A 86 7.23 9.96 -4.21
CA GLU A 86 7.19 11.03 -3.21
C GLU A 86 5.77 11.61 -3.04
N ALA A 87 5.05 11.80 -4.15
CA ALA A 87 3.66 12.24 -4.11
C ALA A 87 2.72 11.21 -3.45
N LEU A 88 2.95 9.91 -3.66
CA LEU A 88 2.24 8.84 -2.96
C LEU A 88 2.56 8.87 -1.46
N ARG A 89 3.85 8.95 -1.09
CA ARG A 89 4.31 8.98 0.31
C ARG A 89 3.80 10.18 1.11
N ARG A 90 3.55 11.32 0.45
CA ARG A 90 2.92 12.49 1.09
C ARG A 90 1.51 12.21 1.60
N LYS A 91 0.73 11.37 0.92
CA LYS A 91 -0.62 10.99 1.39
C LYS A 91 -0.59 9.69 2.20
N VAL A 92 0.30 8.77 1.86
CA VAL A 92 0.47 7.46 2.51
C VAL A 92 1.84 7.43 3.18
N PRO A 93 1.96 7.99 4.40
CA PRO A 93 3.25 8.12 5.07
C PRO A 93 3.83 6.75 5.44
N PRO A 94 5.18 6.65 5.52
CA PRO A 94 5.84 5.43 5.97
C PRO A 94 5.38 5.01 7.36
N LEU A 95 5.44 3.70 7.62
CA LEU A 95 5.16 3.17 8.94
C LEU A 95 6.20 3.67 9.94
N THR A 96 5.71 4.12 11.09
CA THR A 96 6.54 4.35 12.26
C THR A 96 6.97 3.02 12.89
N ARG A 97 8.04 3.04 13.68
CA ARG A 97 8.51 1.86 14.42
C ARG A 97 7.39 1.19 15.22
N ASP A 98 6.59 1.99 15.92
CA ASP A 98 5.54 1.45 16.78
C ASP A 98 4.39 0.85 15.98
N GLU A 99 4.06 1.41 14.81
CA GLU A 99 3.09 0.83 13.89
C GLU A 99 3.57 -0.51 13.34
N VAL A 100 4.85 -0.63 12.99
CA VAL A 100 5.46 -1.88 12.54
C VAL A 100 5.40 -2.93 13.65
N ILE A 101 5.79 -2.58 14.88
CA ILE A 101 5.76 -3.50 16.02
C ILE A 101 4.32 -3.97 16.27
N ARG A 102 3.36 -3.05 16.35
CA ARG A 102 1.94 -3.41 16.56
C ARG A 102 1.42 -4.32 15.46
N ALA A 103 1.69 -3.98 14.20
CA ALA A 103 1.26 -4.78 13.06
C ALA A 103 1.88 -6.18 13.10
N PHE A 104 3.18 -6.29 13.36
CA PHE A 104 3.88 -7.56 13.45
C PHE A 104 3.31 -8.44 14.57
N THR A 105 3.15 -7.88 15.77
CA THR A 105 2.56 -8.60 16.91
C THR A 105 1.12 -9.05 16.64
N ALA A 106 0.29 -8.20 16.04
CA ALA A 106 -1.10 -8.56 15.70
C ALA A 106 -1.15 -9.71 14.68
N ASN A 107 -0.32 -9.66 13.63
CA ASN A 107 -0.23 -10.74 12.65
C ASN A 107 0.27 -12.04 13.29
N LEU A 108 1.33 -11.97 14.11
CA LEU A 108 1.87 -13.13 14.81
C LEU A 108 0.84 -13.77 15.75
N THR A 109 0.06 -12.94 16.45
CA THR A 109 -1.04 -13.39 17.32
C THR A 109 -2.09 -14.14 16.51
N TRP A 110 -2.50 -13.58 15.35
CA TRP A 110 -3.46 -14.22 14.48
C TRP A 110 -2.95 -15.57 13.94
N TYR A 111 -1.71 -15.64 13.44
CA TYR A 111 -1.12 -16.89 12.95
C TYR A 111 -1.03 -17.96 14.04
N ARG A 112 -0.62 -17.57 15.26
CA ARG A 112 -0.57 -18.50 16.40
C ARG A 112 -1.95 -19.08 16.72
N GLN A 113 -2.97 -18.22 16.80
CA GLN A 113 -4.36 -18.66 17.05
C GLN A 113 -4.86 -19.58 15.93
N TRP A 114 -4.58 -19.25 14.67
CA TRP A 114 -4.99 -20.08 13.54
C TRP A 114 -4.34 -21.47 13.61
N LEU A 115 -3.03 -21.53 13.90
CA LEU A 115 -2.29 -22.78 14.02
C LEU A 115 -2.82 -23.66 15.17
N GLU A 116 -3.11 -23.06 16.32
CA GLU A 116 -3.73 -23.73 17.47
C GLU A 116 -5.10 -24.32 17.09
N GLN A 117 -5.94 -23.55 16.41
CA GLN A 117 -7.28 -23.99 15.98
C GLN A 117 -7.26 -25.10 14.93
N ASN A 118 -6.18 -25.21 14.16
CA ASN A 118 -6.01 -26.19 13.08
C ASN A 118 -5.13 -27.39 13.49
N GLY A 119 -4.87 -27.57 14.79
CA GLY A 119 -4.18 -28.76 15.32
C GLY A 119 -2.65 -28.75 15.14
N CYS A 120 -2.06 -27.60 14.83
CA CYS A 120 -0.63 -27.43 14.64
C CYS A 120 -0.05 -26.36 15.60
N PRO A 121 -0.25 -26.45 16.92
CA PRO A 121 0.22 -25.41 17.84
C PRO A 121 1.74 -25.32 17.80
N LEU A 122 2.26 -24.08 17.75
CA LEU A 122 3.69 -23.82 17.89
C LEU A 122 4.01 -23.46 19.34
N ASN A 123 5.11 -23.99 19.85
CA ASN A 123 5.70 -23.51 21.09
C ASN A 123 6.55 -22.24 20.85
N ASP A 124 6.97 -21.59 21.94
CA ASP A 124 7.69 -20.31 21.86
C ASP A 124 9.08 -20.45 21.20
N ASP A 125 9.75 -21.60 21.34
CA ASP A 125 11.05 -21.85 20.71
C ASP A 125 10.92 -22.03 19.19
N GLU A 126 9.87 -22.71 18.73
CA GLU A 126 9.55 -22.85 17.30
C GLU A 126 9.22 -21.49 16.68
N LEU A 127 8.42 -20.68 17.37
CA LEU A 127 8.08 -19.32 16.95
C LEU A 127 9.34 -18.45 16.82
N LEU A 128 10.23 -18.53 17.81
CA LEU A 128 11.50 -17.81 17.81
C LEU A 128 12.42 -18.29 16.69
N SER A 129 12.42 -19.58 16.38
CA SER A 129 13.14 -20.16 15.25
C SER A 129 12.66 -19.57 13.93
N ILE A 130 11.34 -19.48 13.70
CA ILE A 130 10.76 -18.86 12.50
C ILE A 130 11.23 -17.41 12.35
N VAL A 131 11.17 -16.62 13.42
CA VAL A 131 11.63 -15.22 13.42
C VAL A 131 13.13 -15.11 13.14
N ARG A 132 13.95 -16.07 13.59
CA ARG A 132 15.38 -16.09 13.28
C ARG A 132 15.64 -16.41 11.81
N THR A 133 14.85 -17.30 11.20
CA THR A 133 14.97 -17.66 9.79
C THR A 133 14.75 -16.46 8.87
N THR A 134 13.90 -15.50 9.24
CA THR A 134 13.69 -14.28 8.42
C THR A 134 14.93 -13.40 8.31
N ARG A 135 15.96 -13.59 9.15
CA ARG A 135 17.24 -12.85 9.08
C ARG A 135 18.09 -13.28 7.89
N SER A 136 17.91 -14.50 7.41
CA SER A 136 18.64 -15.05 6.27
C SER A 136 18.01 -14.70 4.92
N GLY A 137 16.88 -13.98 4.93
CA GLY A 137 16.02 -13.78 3.77
C GLY A 137 15.10 -14.98 3.55
N LEU A 138 13.88 -14.71 3.07
CA LEU A 138 13.02 -15.76 2.54
C LEU A 138 13.41 -15.96 1.08
N GLU A 139 13.73 -17.19 0.68
CA GLU A 139 13.78 -17.50 -0.76
C GLU A 139 12.39 -17.30 -1.36
N PRO A 140 12.28 -16.76 -2.60
CA PRO A 140 11.00 -16.66 -3.26
C PRO A 140 10.38 -18.06 -3.42
N ILE A 141 9.09 -18.17 -3.08
CA ILE A 141 8.27 -19.37 -3.35
C ILE A 141 7.89 -19.37 -4.83
#